data_AF-A0A8B7P9Q2-F1
#
_entry.id   AF-A0A8B7P9Q2-F1
#
_cell.length_a   1.000
_cell.length_b   1.000
_cell.length_c   1.000
_cell.angle_alpha   90.00
_cell.angle_beta   90.00
_cell.angle_gamma   90.00
#
_symmetry.space_group_name_H-M   'P 1'
#
loop_
_entity.id
_entity.type
_entity.pdbx_description
1 polymer ?
#
loop_
_entity_poly.entity_id
_entity_poly.type
_entity_poly.pdbx_seq_one_letter_code
_entity_poly.pdbx_strand_id
1 'polypeptide(L)'
;MGEGIAKAIQEEDGTIFDVYDTYTNFYPGSGFSSDWAVVQGVTYSMTFELQDRGRYGFLYPPSKIEDAVTEVWKGIEFFGKEIARQSQQGYFS
;
A
#
# COMPACT_ATOMS: atom_id res chain seq x y z
N MET A 1 1.41 -1.63 9.95
CA MET A 1 0.94 -0.63 8.96
C MET A 1 0.31 -1.32 7.76
N GLY A 2 1.05 -2.08 6.95
CA GLY A 2 0.54 -2.75 5.74
C GLY A 2 -0.72 -3.59 5.96
N GLU A 3 -0.76 -4.46 6.97
CA GLU A 3 -1.95 -5.27 7.28
C GLU A 3 -3.20 -4.45 7.59
N GLY A 4 -3.04 -3.28 8.23
CA GLY A 4 -4.17 -2.39 8.52
C GLY A 4 -4.71 -1.71 7.26
N ILE A 5 -3.80 -1.35 6.33
CA ILE A 5 -4.16 -0.82 5.01
C ILE A 5 -4.90 -1.90 4.21
N ALA A 6 -4.35 -3.11 4.11
CA ALA A 6 -4.97 -4.22 3.38
C ALA A 6 -6.36 -4.57 3.93
N LYS A 7 -6.51 -4.58 5.26
CA LYS A 7 -7.81 -4.77 5.90
C LYS A 7 -8.81 -3.66 5.56
N ALA A 8 -8.39 -2.39 5.58
CA ALA A 8 -9.27 -1.28 5.24
C ALA A 8 -9.75 -1.33 3.78
N ILE A 9 -8.90 -1.81 2.87
CA ILE A 9 -9.29 -2.06 1.47
C ILE A 9 -10.29 -3.21 1.39
N GLN A 10 -10.01 -4.34 2.06
CA GLN A 10 -10.89 -5.50 2.07
C GLN A 10 -12.29 -5.18 2.63
N GLU A 11 -12.38 -4.29 3.64
CA GLU A 11 -13.65 -3.86 4.21
C GLU A 11 -14.49 -2.97 3.27
N GLU A 12 -13.89 -2.35 2.24
CA GLU A 12 -14.60 -1.50 1.27
C GLU A 12 -15.35 -2.32 0.22
N ASP A 13 -14.67 -3.24 -0.45
CA ASP A 13 -15.22 -3.96 -1.60
C ASP A 13 -14.88 -5.45 -1.65
N GLY A 14 -14.17 -5.96 -0.64
CA GLY A 14 -13.76 -7.35 -0.54
C GLY A 14 -12.46 -7.69 -1.26
N THR A 15 -11.80 -6.72 -1.92
CA THR A 15 -10.51 -6.96 -2.55
C THR A 15 -9.45 -7.36 -1.53
N ILE A 16 -8.67 -8.38 -1.87
CA ILE A 16 -7.58 -8.89 -1.04
C ILE A 16 -6.25 -8.35 -1.58
N PHE A 17 -5.61 -7.49 -0.79
CA PHE A 17 -4.22 -7.09 -0.97
C PHE A 17 -3.32 -7.97 -0.11
N ASP A 18 -2.34 -8.59 -0.75
CA ASP A 18 -1.31 -9.32 -0.03
C ASP A 18 -0.23 -8.34 0.47
N VAL A 19 0.22 -8.52 1.71
CA VAL A 19 1.25 -7.67 2.33
C VAL A 19 2.56 -8.44 2.38
N TYR A 20 3.57 -7.88 1.74
CA TYR A 20 4.86 -8.53 1.56
C TYR A 20 6.02 -7.61 1.93
N ASP A 21 7.07 -8.20 2.48
CA ASP A 21 8.40 -7.59 2.46
C ASP A 21 8.99 -7.76 1.06
N THR A 22 9.43 -6.65 0.47
CA THR A 22 9.87 -6.59 -0.93
C THR A 22 11.02 -7.55 -1.21
N TYR A 23 11.95 -7.73 -0.26
CA TYR A 23 13.13 -8.56 -0.43
C TYR A 23 12.82 -10.05 -0.27
N THR A 24 11.99 -10.43 0.71
CA THR A 24 11.75 -11.86 0.96
C THR A 24 10.67 -12.47 0.09
N ASN A 25 9.66 -11.69 -0.32
CA ASN A 25 8.38 -12.27 -0.78
C ASN A 25 7.98 -11.86 -2.21
N PHE A 26 8.70 -10.95 -2.88
CA PHE A 26 8.39 -10.57 -4.26
C PHE A 26 9.47 -11.05 -5.24
N TYR A 27 10.61 -10.37 -5.29
CA TYR A 27 11.83 -10.82 -5.93
C TYR A 27 13.02 -10.02 -5.39
N PRO A 28 14.23 -10.60 -5.31
CA PRO A 28 15.42 -9.83 -4.98
C PRO A 28 15.66 -8.76 -6.05
N GLY A 29 15.43 -7.50 -5.69
CA GLY A 29 15.71 -6.33 -6.51
C GLY A 29 16.48 -5.29 -5.71
N SER A 30 17.26 -4.47 -6.40
CA SER A 30 18.01 -3.36 -5.79
C SER A 30 17.64 -2.05 -6.46
N GLY A 31 17.64 -0.96 -5.69
CA GLY A 31 17.40 0.38 -6.21
C GLY A 31 15.92 0.76 -6.30
N PHE A 32 15.07 0.13 -5.49
CA PHE A 32 13.70 0.60 -5.33
C PHE A 32 13.69 1.98 -4.66
N SER A 33 12.78 2.85 -5.09
CA SER A 33 12.61 4.17 -4.47
C SER A 33 12.22 4.04 -2.98
N SER A 34 11.51 2.98 -2.63
CA SER A 34 11.16 2.65 -1.26
C SER A 34 12.38 2.40 -0.37
N ASP A 35 13.37 1.63 -0.86
CA ASP A 35 14.63 1.37 -0.16
C ASP A 35 15.41 2.66 0.06
N TRP A 36 15.50 3.50 -0.98
CA TRP A 36 16.18 4.79 -0.89
C TRP A 36 15.53 5.70 0.16
N ALA A 37 14.20 5.77 0.21
CA ALA A 37 13.47 6.59 1.18
C ALA A 37 13.71 6.12 2.62
N VAL A 38 13.81 4.81 2.87
CA VAL A 38 14.19 4.27 4.19
C VAL A 38 15.58 4.76 4.59
N VAL A 39 16.55 4.75 3.67
CA VAL A 39 17.91 5.28 3.92
C VAL A 39 17.90 6.79 4.22
N GLN A 40 16.92 7.54 3.70
CA GLN A 40 16.73 8.95 4.04
C GLN A 40 16.00 9.18 5.39
N GLY A 41 15.66 8.12 6.12
CA GLY A 41 15.00 8.21 7.42
C GLY A 41 13.47 8.26 7.36
N VAL A 42 12.85 7.96 6.21
CA VAL A 42 11.39 7.84 6.12
C VAL A 42 10.94 6.56 6.85
N THR A 43 10.18 6.71 7.94
CA THR A 43 9.74 5.60 8.79
C THR A 43 8.81 4.61 8.07
N TYR A 44 7.89 5.12 7.25
CA TYR A 44 6.96 4.31 6.48
C TYR A 44 7.20 4.53 5.00
N SER A 45 7.82 3.53 4.38
CA SER A 45 8.09 3.48 2.95
C SER A 45 7.50 2.19 2.39
N MET A 46 6.65 2.29 1.37
CA MET A 46 5.93 1.15 0.81
C MET A 46 5.58 1.39 -0.65
N THR A 47 5.29 0.32 -1.36
CA THR A 47 4.83 0.33 -2.76
C THR A 47 3.48 -0.36 -2.83
N PHE A 48 2.54 0.24 -3.56
CA PHE A 48 1.26 -0.37 -3.87
C PHE A 48 1.33 -0.94 -5.28
N GLU A 49 1.13 -2.25 -5.41
CA GLU A 49 0.85 -2.91 -6.68
C GLU A 49 -0.66 -3.07 -6.78
N LEU A 50 -1.27 -2.35 -7.72
CA LEU A 50 -2.73 -2.25 -7.85
C LEU A 50 -3.33 -3.41 -8.66
N GLN A 51 -4.62 -3.30 -8.92
CA GLN A 51 -5.35 -4.30 -9.69
C GLN A 51 -4.79 -4.48 -11.11
N ASP A 52 -4.89 -5.67 -11.70
CA ASP A 52 -5.43 -6.92 -11.15
C ASP A 52 -4.34 -7.99 -10.95
N ARG A 53 -4.74 -9.20 -10.59
CA ARG A 53 -3.83 -10.36 -10.43
C ARG A 53 -3.41 -10.99 -11.77
N GLY A 54 -3.32 -10.20 -12.84
CA GLY A 54 -2.79 -10.61 -14.14
C GLY A 54 -3.82 -11.03 -15.18
N ARG A 55 -5.13 -10.81 -14.97
CA ARG A 55 -6.14 -11.08 -16.00
C ARG A 55 -6.13 -9.99 -17.08
N TYR A 56 -6.01 -8.73 -16.67
CA TYR A 56 -5.85 -7.59 -17.58
C TYR A 56 -4.45 -6.99 -17.49
N GLY A 57 -3.80 -7.08 -16.33
CA GLY A 57 -2.49 -6.47 -16.10
C GLY A 57 -2.50 -4.98 -16.46
N PHE A 58 -1.50 -4.54 -17.23
CA PHE A 58 -1.40 -3.14 -17.67
C PHE A 58 -2.55 -2.67 -18.58
N LEU A 59 -3.37 -3.58 -19.11
CA LEU A 59 -4.54 -3.26 -19.93
C LEU A 59 -5.84 -3.25 -19.11
N TYR A 60 -5.77 -2.77 -17.86
CA TYR A 60 -6.90 -2.72 -16.94
C TYR A 60 -8.06 -1.90 -17.54
N PRO A 61 -9.30 -2.43 -17.58
CA PRO A 61 -10.42 -1.76 -18.25
C PRO A 61 -10.74 -0.39 -17.66
N PRO A 62 -10.96 0.67 -18.48
CA PRO A 62 -11.32 1.99 -17.98
C PRO A 62 -12.56 2.01 -17.08
N SER A 63 -13.52 1.13 -17.36
CA SER A 63 -14.75 0.99 -16.56
C SER A 63 -14.53 0.47 -15.14
N LYS A 64 -13.30 0.07 -14.78
CA LYS A 64 -12.92 -0.45 -13.46
C LYS A 64 -12.01 0.51 -12.68
N ILE A 65 -11.63 1.63 -13.28
CA ILE A 65 -10.70 2.58 -12.66
C ILE A 65 -11.32 3.19 -11.40
N GLU A 66 -12.60 3.56 -11.44
CA GLU A 66 -13.28 4.18 -10.30
C GLU A 66 -13.32 3.24 -9.08
N ASP A 67 -13.64 1.96 -9.29
CA ASP A 67 -13.63 0.94 -8.24
C ASP A 67 -12.21 0.80 -7.64
N ALA A 68 -11.19 0.64 -8.48
CA ALA A 68 -9.79 0.46 -8.04
C ALA A 68 -9.23 1.70 -7.32
N VAL A 69 -9.66 2.90 -7.68
CA VAL A 69 -9.29 4.13 -6.97
C VAL A 69 -9.99 4.20 -5.61
N THR A 70 -11.28 3.86 -5.57
CA THR A 70 -12.09 3.91 -4.35
C THR A 70 -11.56 2.94 -3.29
N GLU A 71 -11.26 1.70 -3.67
CA GLU A 71 -10.75 0.69 -2.74
C GLU A 71 -9.40 1.12 -2.12
N VAL A 72 -8.45 1.58 -2.94
CA VAL A 72 -7.10 1.98 -2.50
C VAL A 72 -7.16 3.25 -1.66
N TRP A 73 -8.08 4.16 -1.96
CA TRP A 73 -8.27 5.38 -1.17
C TRP A 73 -8.62 5.05 0.28
N LYS A 74 -9.38 3.99 0.56
CA LYS A 74 -9.65 3.55 1.94
C LYS A 74 -8.41 3.09 2.68
N GLY A 75 -7.50 2.42 1.99
CA GLY A 75 -6.16 2.11 2.51
C GLY A 75 -5.35 3.37 2.84
N ILE A 76 -5.38 4.38 1.96
CA ILE A 76 -4.68 5.66 2.18
C ILE A 76 -5.31 6.44 3.35
N GLU A 77 -6.62 6.47 3.48
CA GLU A 77 -7.32 7.08 4.61
C GLU A 77 -6.95 6.43 5.94
N PHE A 78 -6.88 5.09 5.97
CA PHE A 78 -6.39 4.37 7.14
C PHE A 78 -4.96 4.77 7.48
N PHE A 79 -4.06 4.76 6.50
CA PHE A 79 -2.65 5.12 6.67
C PHE A 79 -2.49 6.53 7.25
N GLY A 80 -3.19 7.52 6.69
CA GLY A 80 -3.15 8.90 7.16
C GLY A 80 -3.63 9.04 8.61
N LYS A 81 -4.74 8.38 8.96
CA LYS A 81 -5.27 8.37 10.34
C LYS A 81 -4.29 7.71 11.31
N GLU A 82 -3.68 6.61 10.91
CA GLU A 82 -2.75 5.86 11.76
C GLU A 82 -1.45 6.63 11.98
N ILE A 83 -0.89 7.30 10.96
CA ILE A 83 0.24 8.21 11.14
C ILE A 83 -0.10 9.35 12.08
N ALA A 84 -1.26 10.00 11.90
CA ALA A 84 -1.68 11.09 12.78
C ALA A 84 -1.79 10.62 14.24
N ARG A 85 -2.37 9.43 14.46
CA ARG A 85 -2.49 8.80 15.79
C ARG A 85 -1.12 8.52 16.40
N GLN A 86 -0.19 7.94 15.65
CA GLN A 86 1.16 7.63 16.12
C GLN A 86 1.99 8.89 16.40
N SER A 87 1.82 9.94 15.58
CA SER A 87 2.47 11.23 15.81
C SER A 87 2.04 11.84 17.13
N GLN A 88 0.75 11.76 17.49
CA GLN A 88 0.24 12.23 18.78
C GLN A 88 0.79 11.43 19.97
N GLN A 89 1.27 10.21 19.72
CA GLN A 89 1.88 9.33 20.73
C GLN A 89 3.40 9.47 20.81
N GLY A 90 4.00 10.39 20.05
CA GLY A 90 5.45 10.61 20.05
C GLY A 90 6.25 9.54 19.31
N TYR A 91 5.63 8.82 18.36
CA TYR A 91 6.32 7.72 17.66
C TYR A 91 7.44 8.17 16.71
N PHE A 92 7.44 9.42 16.27
CA PHE A 92 8.41 9.96 15.29
C PHE A 92 9.44 10.93 15.89
N SER A 93 9.67 10.87 17.20
CA SER A 93 10.61 11.75 17.94
C SER A 93 12.03 11.21 17.99
#